data_AF-A0AAV4HN26-F1
#
_entry.id   AF-A0AAV4HN26-F1
#
_cell.length_a   1.000
_cell.length_b   1.000
_cell.length_c   1.000
_cell.angle_alpha   90.00
_cell.angle_beta   90.00
_cell.angle_gamma   90.00
#
_symmetry.space_group_name_H-M   'P 1'
#
loop_
_entity.id
_entity.type
_entity.pdbx_description
1 polymer ?
#
loop_
_entity_poly.entity_id
_entity_poly.type
_entity_poly.pdbx_seq_one_letter_code
_entity_poly.pdbx_strand_id
1 'polypeptide(L)'
;MTAPVGLSEDTQRNTLLLPSVVREEKEWLDHVSDHLTQEINKESTLSWAAFHASKCHNSMLPSINSMLPLFQDEASSFAMLRHCLVVVQAAIHHVNPGQKPVICVDQPLFAKLKQIQCGLSSPMQQVPVKN
;
A
#
# COMPACT_ATOMS: atom_id res chain seq x y z
N MET A 1 -47.85 -2.76 -4.10
CA MET A 1 -46.60 -3.50 -4.32
C MET A 1 -45.47 -2.49 -4.20
N THR A 2 -44.87 -2.38 -3.02
CA THR A 2 -43.80 -1.41 -2.73
C THR A 2 -42.49 -2.18 -2.66
N ALA A 3 -41.56 -1.88 -3.57
CA ALA A 3 -40.25 -2.51 -3.62
C ALA A 3 -39.42 -2.15 -2.37
N PRO A 4 -38.62 -3.08 -1.82
CA PRO A 4 -37.79 -2.79 -0.66
C PRO A 4 -36.65 -1.85 -1.06
N VAL A 5 -36.47 -0.81 -0.25
CA VAL A 5 -35.34 0.11 -0.27
C VAL A 5 -34.04 -0.70 -0.23
N GLY A 6 -33.26 -0.62 -1.31
CA GLY A 6 -31.92 -1.22 -1.38
C GLY A 6 -31.03 -0.60 -0.30
N LEU A 7 -30.59 -1.41 0.65
CA LEU A 7 -29.56 -1.04 1.61
C LEU A 7 -28.27 -0.74 0.85
N SER A 8 -27.61 0.37 1.19
CA SER A 8 -26.33 0.79 0.61
C SER A 8 -25.32 -0.36 0.67
N GLU A 9 -24.51 -0.56 -0.38
CA GLU A 9 -23.49 -1.61 -0.42
C GLU A 9 -22.55 -1.57 0.79
N ASP A 10 -22.33 -0.39 1.37
CA ASP A 10 -21.51 -0.18 2.58
C ASP A 10 -22.16 -0.80 3.83
N THR A 11 -23.49 -0.81 3.91
CA THR A 11 -24.24 -1.47 4.99
C THR A 11 -24.15 -3.00 4.85
N GLN A 12 -24.18 -3.52 3.62
CA GLN A 12 -24.02 -4.97 3.38
C GLN A 12 -22.59 -5.44 3.66
N ARG A 13 -21.57 -4.66 3.27
CA ARG A 13 -20.16 -4.95 3.60
C ARG A 13 -19.90 -4.93 5.11
N ASN A 14 -20.43 -3.94 5.82
CA ASN A 14 -20.27 -3.85 7.28
C ASN A 14 -20.96 -5.01 8.03
N THR A 15 -22.12 -5.47 7.56
CA THR A 15 -22.86 -6.55 8.24
C THR A 15 -22.21 -7.93 8.06
N LEU A 16 -21.49 -8.15 6.94
CA LEU A 16 -20.78 -9.40 6.66
C LEU A 16 -19.40 -9.50 7.35
N LEU A 17 -18.75 -8.36 7.65
CA LEU A 17 -17.42 -8.33 8.25
C LEU A 17 -17.43 -8.37 9.79
N LEU A 18 -18.50 -7.87 10.42
CA LEU A 18 -18.62 -7.87 11.89
C LEU A 18 -18.47 -9.27 12.52
N PRO A 19 -19.09 -10.35 11.99
CA PRO A 19 -18.97 -11.67 12.60
C PRO A 19 -17.56 -12.28 12.50
N SER A 20 -16.76 -11.92 11.49
CA SER A 20 -15.39 -12.41 11.35
C SER A 20 -14.42 -11.65 12.25
N VAL A 21 -14.56 -10.33 12.35
CA VAL A 21 -13.71 -9.49 13.22
C VAL A 21 -13.91 -9.87 14.70
N VAL A 22 -15.16 -10.03 15.14
CA VAL A 22 -15.47 -10.43 16.53
C VAL A 22 -14.93 -11.82 16.85
N ARG A 23 -14.88 -12.73 15.86
CA ARG A 23 -14.32 -14.07 16.02
C ARG A 23 -12.80 -14.01 16.20
N GLU A 24 -12.12 -13.26 15.35
CA GLU A 24 -10.66 -13.09 15.41
C GLU A 24 -10.22 -12.47 16.75
N GLU A 25 -10.95 -11.47 17.24
CA GLU A 25 -10.70 -10.85 18.53
C GLU A 25 -10.93 -11.84 19.69
N LYS A 26 -12.00 -12.64 19.62
CA LYS A 26 -12.25 -13.69 20.61
C LYS A 26 -11.12 -14.73 20.65
N GLU A 27 -10.64 -15.16 19.50
CA GLU A 27 -9.53 -16.12 19.42
C GLU A 27 -8.24 -15.57 20.05
N TRP A 28 -7.98 -14.27 19.92
CA TRP A 28 -6.86 -13.63 20.61
C TRP A 28 -7.07 -13.59 22.12
N LEU A 29 -8.27 -13.24 22.59
CA LEU A 29 -8.60 -13.21 24.02
C LEU A 29 -8.49 -14.59 24.67
N ASP A 30 -8.97 -15.64 23.99
CA ASP A 30 -8.86 -17.02 24.45
C ASP A 30 -7.37 -17.43 24.52
N HIS A 31 -6.56 -17.08 23.51
CA HIS A 31 -5.12 -17.33 23.49
C HIS A 31 -4.38 -16.65 24.66
N VAL A 32 -4.69 -15.38 24.94
CA VAL A 32 -4.08 -14.64 26.04
C VAL A 32 -4.52 -15.20 27.39
N SER A 33 -5.79 -15.58 27.53
CA SER A 33 -6.33 -16.20 28.75
C SER A 33 -5.58 -17.50 29.09
N ASP A 34 -5.33 -18.34 28.09
CA ASP A 34 -4.62 -19.62 28.27
C ASP A 34 -3.13 -19.42 28.65
N HIS A 35 -2.51 -18.33 28.20
CA HIS A 35 -1.09 -18.05 28.43
C HIS A 35 -0.83 -17.08 29.59
N LEU A 36 -1.87 -16.54 30.23
CA LEU A 36 -1.74 -15.55 31.31
C LEU A 36 -1.02 -16.12 32.55
N THR A 37 -1.10 -17.43 32.75
CA THR A 37 -0.49 -18.14 33.90
C THR A 37 0.91 -18.66 33.62
N GLN A 38 1.39 -18.55 32.38
CA GLN A 38 2.70 -19.04 31.97
C GLN A 38 3.75 -17.91 32.05
N GLU A 39 5.01 -18.27 32.29
CA GLU A 39 6.10 -17.28 32.23
C GLU A 39 6.27 -16.76 30.80
N ILE A 40 6.33 -15.43 30.67
CA ILE A 40 6.50 -14.74 29.39
C ILE A 40 7.93 -15.00 28.88
N ASN A 41 8.04 -15.64 27.73
CA ASN A 41 9.31 -15.88 27.04
C ASN A 41 9.42 -15.05 25.75
N LYS A 42 10.57 -15.13 25.08
CA LYS A 42 10.83 -14.38 23.82
C LYS A 42 9.95 -14.81 22.64
N GLU A 43 9.42 -16.03 22.69
CA GLU A 43 8.55 -16.60 21.65
C GLU A 43 7.06 -16.37 21.96
N SER A 44 6.74 -15.65 23.04
CA SER A 44 5.37 -15.42 23.47
C SER A 44 4.65 -14.45 22.52
N THR A 45 3.52 -14.88 21.98
CA THR A 45 2.72 -14.10 21.02
C THR A 45 1.55 -13.40 21.70
N LEU A 46 1.78 -12.81 22.88
CA LEU A 46 0.71 -12.24 23.71
C LEU A 46 0.14 -10.92 23.17
N SER A 47 0.99 -10.10 22.56
CA SER A 47 0.52 -8.85 21.96
C SER A 47 -0.39 -9.15 20.77
N TRP A 48 -1.41 -8.33 20.57
CA TRP A 48 -2.33 -8.46 19.44
C TRP A 48 -1.55 -8.61 18.12
N ALA A 49 -0.56 -7.75 17.89
CA ALA A 49 0.29 -7.81 16.70
C ALA A 49 1.09 -9.12 16.60
N ALA A 50 1.65 -9.63 17.70
CA ALA A 50 2.43 -10.87 17.68
C ALA A 50 1.56 -12.11 17.42
N PHE A 51 0.35 -12.16 18.00
CA PHE A 51 -0.62 -13.23 17.75
C PHE A 51 -1.07 -13.27 16.29
N HIS A 52 -1.40 -12.12 15.72
CA HIS A 52 -1.81 -12.05 14.32
C HIS A 52 -0.62 -12.28 13.36
N ALA A 53 0.59 -11.86 13.75
CA ALA A 53 1.80 -12.15 12.98
C ALA A 53 2.15 -13.64 12.96
N SER A 54 1.96 -14.37 14.07
CA SER A 54 2.25 -15.81 14.13
C SER A 54 1.28 -16.66 13.30
N LYS A 55 0.04 -16.18 13.11
CA LYS A 55 -0.93 -16.78 12.17
C LYS A 55 -0.59 -16.49 10.70
N CYS A 56 0.26 -15.50 10.43
CA CYS A 56 0.67 -15.12 9.09
C CYS A 56 1.74 -16.09 8.57
N HIS A 57 1.30 -17.20 7.97
CA HIS A 57 2.18 -18.24 7.44
C HIS A 57 2.90 -17.88 6.13
N ASN A 58 2.70 -16.66 5.61
CA ASN A 58 3.35 -16.19 4.41
C ASN A 58 4.78 -15.79 4.75
N SER A 59 5.76 -16.49 4.19
CA SER A 59 7.12 -15.97 4.09
C SER A 59 7.03 -14.68 3.27
N MET A 60 6.87 -13.54 3.93
CA MET A 60 6.97 -12.25 3.26
C MET A 60 8.37 -12.20 2.66
N LEU A 61 8.43 -12.31 1.33
CA LEU A 61 9.68 -12.03 0.63
C LEU A 61 10.11 -10.63 1.08
N PRO A 62 11.37 -10.46 1.55
CA PRO A 62 11.87 -9.16 1.89
C PRO A 62 11.64 -8.24 0.70
N SER A 63 10.94 -7.13 0.90
CA SER A 63 10.83 -6.12 -0.13
C SER A 63 12.24 -5.58 -0.38
N ILE A 64 12.80 -5.87 -1.56
CA ILE A 64 14.09 -5.32 -1.97
C ILE A 64 13.88 -3.84 -2.25
N ASN A 65 14.09 -3.02 -1.24
CA ASN A 65 14.08 -1.57 -1.36
C ASN A 65 15.49 -1.08 -1.68
N SER A 66 15.59 -0.15 -2.64
CA SER A 66 16.82 0.57 -2.93
C SER A 66 16.49 2.04 -2.98
N MET A 67 17.15 2.84 -2.14
CA MET A 67 17.06 4.29 -2.21
C MET A 67 17.97 4.77 -3.34
N LEU A 68 17.36 5.16 -4.46
CA LEU A 68 18.09 5.80 -5.55
C LEU A 68 18.28 7.28 -5.21
N PRO A 69 19.52 7.80 -5.12
CA PRO A 69 19.73 9.24 -5.05
C PRO A 69 19.34 9.84 -6.41
N LEU A 70 18.12 10.35 -6.51
CA LEU A 70 17.53 10.81 -7.77
C LEU A 70 18.08 12.18 -8.21
N PHE A 71 18.55 13.01 -7.27
CA PHE A 71 19.05 14.35 -7.57
C PHE A 71 20.19 14.75 -6.62
N GLN A 72 21.20 15.45 -7.16
CA GLN A 72 22.25 16.09 -6.36
C GLN A 72 21.87 17.52 -5.93
N ASP A 73 20.93 18.14 -6.65
CA ASP A 73 20.42 19.49 -6.43
C ASP A 73 18.91 19.51 -6.12
N GLU A 74 18.40 20.64 -5.62
CA GLU A 74 16.99 20.83 -5.29
C GLU A 74 16.09 20.62 -6.52
N ALA A 75 15.33 19.53 -6.54
CA ALA A 75 14.46 19.12 -7.64
C ALA A 75 13.17 19.95 -7.70
N SER A 76 13.31 21.22 -8.08
CA SER A 76 12.20 22.19 -8.02
C SER A 76 11.40 22.31 -9.32
N SER A 77 11.99 21.93 -10.47
CA SER A 77 11.39 22.10 -11.79
C SER A 77 10.49 20.94 -12.24
N PHE A 78 9.39 21.25 -12.91
CA PHE A 78 8.46 20.24 -13.46
C PHE A 78 9.12 19.30 -14.47
N ALA A 79 10.09 19.80 -15.26
CA ALA A 79 10.82 18.99 -16.23
C ALA A 79 11.70 17.93 -15.54
N MET A 80 12.43 18.29 -14.49
CA MET A 80 13.22 17.34 -13.70
C MET A 80 12.35 16.29 -13.02
N LEU A 81 11.24 16.71 -12.43
CA LEU A 81 10.30 15.79 -11.79
C LEU A 81 9.68 14.81 -12.79
N ARG A 82 9.33 15.26 -14.00
CA ARG A 82 8.84 14.38 -15.07
C ARG A 82 9.92 13.40 -15.53
N HIS A 83 11.14 13.89 -15.75
CA HIS A 83 12.27 13.04 -16.16
C HIS A 83 12.55 11.95 -15.10
N CYS A 84 12.52 12.33 -13.82
CA CYS A 84 12.68 11.42 -12.70
C CYS A 84 11.64 10.30 -12.68
N LEU A 85 10.35 10.59 -12.91
CA LEU A 85 9.32 9.55 -13.02
C LEU A 85 9.64 8.53 -14.13
N VAL A 86 10.14 8.98 -15.27
CA VAL A 86 10.53 8.12 -16.40
C VAL A 86 11.74 7.24 -16.02
N VAL A 87 12.76 7.83 -15.40
CA VAL A 87 13.97 7.11 -14.98
C VAL A 87 13.64 6.04 -13.93
N VAL A 88 12.82 6.38 -12.92
CA VAL A 88 12.38 5.41 -11.91
C VAL A 88 11.57 4.28 -12.54
N GLN A 89 10.66 4.60 -13.47
CA GLN A 89 9.90 3.57 -14.18
C GLN A 89 10.83 2.63 -14.97
N ALA A 90 11.83 3.15 -15.66
CA ALA A 90 12.79 2.34 -16.40
C ALA A 90 13.65 1.47 -15.47
N ALA A 91 14.13 2.03 -14.36
CA ALA A 91 14.93 1.30 -13.37
C ALA A 91 14.12 0.17 -12.72
N ILE A 92 12.87 0.43 -12.32
CA ILE A 92 12.00 -0.61 -11.74
C ILE A 92 11.62 -1.66 -12.78
N HIS A 93 11.38 -1.28 -14.04
CA HIS A 93 11.12 -2.26 -15.09
C HIS A 93 12.32 -3.20 -15.32
N HIS A 94 13.55 -2.68 -15.16
CA HIS A 94 14.77 -3.48 -15.29
C HIS A 94 15.02 -4.39 -14.07
N VAL A 95 14.91 -3.85 -12.86
CA VAL A 95 15.22 -4.59 -11.63
C VAL A 95 14.09 -5.53 -11.22
N ASN A 96 12.83 -5.09 -11.37
CA ASN A 96 11.63 -5.77 -10.91
C ASN A 96 10.52 -5.72 -11.98
N PRO A 97 10.64 -6.49 -13.07
CA PRO A 97 9.65 -6.49 -14.14
C PRO A 97 8.26 -6.87 -13.61
N GLY A 98 7.23 -6.13 -14.05
CA GLY A 98 5.84 -6.34 -13.64
C GLY A 98 5.44 -5.63 -12.34
N GLN A 99 6.38 -5.04 -11.59
CA GLN A 99 6.05 -4.24 -10.41
C GLN A 99 5.76 -2.79 -10.77
N LYS A 100 4.82 -2.18 -10.02
CA LYS A 100 4.51 -0.76 -10.16
C LYS A 100 5.49 0.06 -9.30
N PRO A 101 6.23 1.01 -9.89
CA PRO A 101 7.14 1.87 -9.13
C PRO A 101 6.37 2.72 -8.11
N VAL A 102 6.88 2.79 -6.89
CA VAL A 102 6.39 3.65 -5.80
C VAL A 102 7.52 4.57 -5.37
N ILE A 103 7.23 5.87 -5.25
CA ILE A 103 8.18 6.90 -4.85
C ILE A 103 7.59 7.65 -3.65
N CYS A 104 8.41 7.87 -2.63
CA CYS A 104 8.07 8.68 -1.45
C CYS A 104 8.80 10.02 -1.54
N VAL A 105 8.09 11.13 -1.37
CA VAL A 105 8.65 12.50 -1.38
C VAL A 105 7.93 13.37 -0.36
N ASP A 106 8.52 14.51 -0.02
CA ASP A 106 7.89 15.52 0.83
C ASP A 106 6.63 16.13 0.21
N GLN A 107 5.77 16.68 1.06
CA GLN A 107 4.44 17.22 0.70
C GLN A 107 4.41 18.19 -0.51
N PRO A 108 5.31 19.19 -0.66
CA PRO A 108 5.28 20.09 -1.83
C PRO A 108 5.70 19.40 -3.13
N LEU A 109 6.61 18.42 -3.06
CA LEU A 109 7.03 17.62 -4.21
C LEU A 109 5.95 16.63 -4.61
N PHE A 110 5.25 16.05 -3.62
CA PHE A 110 4.12 15.16 -3.86
C PHE A 110 3.05 15.85 -4.72
N ALA A 111 2.65 17.07 -4.37
CA ALA A 111 1.65 17.82 -5.13
C ALA A 111 2.06 17.99 -6.62
N LYS A 112 3.30 18.41 -6.88
CA LYS A 112 3.83 18.58 -8.24
C LYS A 112 3.90 17.25 -9.00
N LEU A 113 4.41 16.19 -8.37
CA LEU A 113 4.53 14.87 -8.99
C LEU A 113 3.15 14.27 -9.30
N LYS A 114 2.16 14.46 -8.42
CA LYS A 114 0.79 14.02 -8.67
C LYS A 114 0.16 14.73 -9.87
N GLN A 115 0.39 16.04 -10.04
CA GLN A 115 -0.07 16.76 -11.24
C GLN A 115 0.53 16.17 -12.52
N ILE A 116 1.84 15.92 -12.52
CA ILE A 116 2.53 15.28 -13.66
C ILE A 116 1.98 13.87 -13.90
N GLN A 117 1.80 13.07 -12.85
CA GLN A 117 1.28 11.72 -12.93
C GLN A 117 -0.12 11.68 -13.55
N CYS A 118 -1.03 12.57 -13.12
CA CYS A 118 -2.38 12.66 -13.68
C CYS A 118 -2.37 13.02 -15.18
N GLY A 119 -1.44 13.88 -15.60
CA GLY A 119 -1.23 14.22 -17.01
C GLY A 119 -0.67 13.05 -17.84
N LEU A 120 0.24 12.24 -17.27
CA LEU A 120 0.82 11.06 -17.92
C LEU A 120 -0.16 9.90 -18.08
N SER A 121 -1.17 9.80 -17.21
CA SER A 121 -2.24 8.79 -17.29
C SER A 121 -3.31 9.10 -18.33
N SER A 122 -3.28 10.27 -18.96
CA SER A 122 -4.05 10.52 -20.18
C SER A 122 -3.34 9.86 -21.36
N PRO A 123 -4.03 9.14 -22.26
CA PRO A 123 -3.38 8.58 -23.43
C PRO A 123 -2.69 9.72 -24.19
N MET A 124 -1.41 9.52 -24.51
CA MET A 124 -0.63 10.48 -25.28
C MET A 124 -1.44 10.90 -26.50
N GLN A 125 -1.96 12.13 -26.50
CA GLN A 125 -2.33 12.78 -27.74
C GLN A 125 -1.03 12.90 -28.52
N GLN A 126 -0.91 12.06 -29.55
CA GLN A 126 0.12 12.18 -30.56
C GLN A 126 0.10 13.63 -31.05
N VAL A 127 1.19 14.33 -30.81
CA VAL A 127 1.41 15.64 -31.41
C VAL A 127 1.52 15.41 -32.92
N PRO A 128 0.66 15.99 -33.77
CA PRO A 128 0.81 15.84 -35.20
C PRO A 128 2.10 16.55 -35.62
N VAL A 129 3.05 15.76 -36.14
CA VAL A 129 4.17 16.28 -36.92
C VAL A 129 3.57 16.97 -38.14
N LYS A 130 3.63 18.30 -38.17
CA LYS A 130 3.32 19.06 -39.38
C LYS A 130 4.52 18.92 -40.32
N ASN A 131 4.30 18.25 -41.44
CA ASN A 131 5.17 18.31 -42.62
C ASN A 131 5.18 19.72 -43.21
#